data_AF-A0AAD8A9R3-F1
#
_entry.id   AF-A0AAD8A9R3-F1
#
_cell.length_a   1.000
_cell.length_b   1.000
_cell.length_c   1.000
_cell.angle_alpha   90.00
_cell.angle_beta   90.00
_cell.angle_gamma   90.00
#
_symmetry.space_group_name_H-M   'P 1'
#
loop_
_entity.id
_entity.type
_entity.pdbx_description
1 polymer ?
#
loop_
_entity_poly.entity_id
_entity_poly.type
_entity_poly.pdbx_seq_one_letter_code
_entity_poly.pdbx_strand_id
1 'polypeptide(L)'
;LYVGVQLTSSIGDSICPGIILEVVVRFQLPLVQMYRVLRDLFDMLLPMLSIYQEYVRNHHYSLQVLTECKQSPPFAALLSRLENKPACQGRSLETFLTYPMHQIPRYIITLHELLAHTPHDHVERKSLQNARQQLEDLSRQMHDEVSETENLRKNLAVERMIVEGCDILLDVNQVFVRQGSLIQIPTDKPRTSRSRLTNFKSEKEALRQCFLFSNHLILATSLTATPIYFIVKILGL
;
A
#
# COMPACT_ATOMS: atom_id res chain seq x y z
N LEU A 1 -35.75 -30.72 14.07
CA LEU A 1 -34.29 -30.62 13.91
C LEU A 1 -33.86 -29.31 14.59
N TYR A 2 -33.65 -29.18 15.89
CA TYR A 2 -32.67 -29.85 16.77
C TYR A 2 -31.30 -30.03 16.12
N VAL A 3 -30.54 -28.94 16.03
CA VAL A 3 -29.09 -28.95 16.19
C VAL A 3 -28.76 -27.78 17.12
N GLY A 4 -28.50 -28.11 18.38
CA GLY A 4 -27.89 -27.17 19.32
C GLY A 4 -26.41 -27.02 18.98
N VAL A 5 -25.93 -25.78 18.91
CA VAL A 5 -24.51 -25.48 18.93
C VAL A 5 -24.26 -24.59 20.14
N GLN A 6 -23.84 -25.26 21.21
CA GLN A 6 -23.11 -24.64 22.32
C GLN A 6 -21.78 -24.12 21.77
N LEU A 7 -21.64 -22.81 21.69
CA LEU A 7 -20.34 -22.14 21.64
C LEU A 7 -20.40 -20.96 22.61
N THR A 8 -20.22 -21.27 23.90
CA THR A 8 -19.86 -20.26 24.89
C THR A 8 -18.36 -19.98 24.82
N SER A 9 -18.06 -18.70 25.00
CA SER A 9 -16.81 -18.12 25.49
C SER A 9 -15.57 -18.27 24.62
N SER A 10 -15.28 -17.20 23.87
CA SER A 10 -13.99 -16.46 23.93
C SER A 10 -13.66 -15.90 22.54
N ILE A 11 -14.29 -14.80 22.14
CA ILE A 11 -13.81 -14.01 20.99
C ILE A 11 -13.89 -12.54 21.39
N GLY A 12 -12.75 -12.02 21.83
CA GLY A 12 -12.47 -10.58 21.70
C GLY A 12 -12.36 -10.23 20.22
N ASP A 13 -12.93 -9.09 19.85
CA ASP A 13 -12.63 -8.31 18.64
C ASP A 13 -12.77 -8.99 17.27
N SER A 14 -13.86 -9.73 17.05
CA SER A 14 -14.34 -9.96 15.68
C SER A 14 -15.87 -9.85 15.61
N ILE A 15 -16.33 -8.71 15.10
CA ILE A 15 -17.75 -8.33 14.99
C ILE A 15 -18.50 -9.19 13.94
N CYS A 16 -17.81 -10.00 13.13
CA CYS A 16 -18.39 -10.59 11.92
C CYS A 16 -19.31 -11.82 12.13
N PRO A 17 -19.00 -12.82 12.98
CA PRO A 17 -19.89 -13.97 13.15
C PRO A 17 -21.20 -13.59 13.86
N GLY A 18 -21.16 -12.58 14.71
CA GLY A 18 -22.29 -12.11 15.50
C GLY A 18 -23.35 -11.41 14.66
N ILE A 19 -22.99 -10.51 13.75
CA ILE A 19 -23.97 -9.72 12.98
C ILE A 19 -24.76 -10.59 12.01
N ILE A 20 -24.12 -11.53 11.32
CA ILE A 20 -24.82 -12.41 10.36
C ILE A 20 -25.81 -13.30 11.11
N LEU A 21 -25.39 -13.86 12.26
CA LEU A 21 -26.28 -14.67 13.10
C LEU A 21 -27.40 -13.82 13.72
N GLU A 22 -27.09 -12.60 14.17
CA GLU A 22 -28.06 -11.68 14.77
C GLU A 22 -29.08 -11.17 13.74
N VAL A 23 -28.68 -10.91 12.49
CA VAL A 23 -29.58 -10.52 11.39
C VAL A 23 -30.48 -11.69 10.96
N VAL A 24 -29.92 -12.91 10.88
CA VAL A 24 -30.69 -14.13 10.56
C VAL A 24 -31.70 -14.45 11.66
N VAL A 25 -31.33 -14.26 12.93
CA VAL A 25 -32.20 -14.54 14.09
C VAL A 25 -33.22 -13.41 14.35
N ARG A 26 -32.86 -12.13 14.15
CA ARG A 26 -33.76 -10.99 14.44
C ARG A 26 -34.81 -10.73 13.36
N PHE A 27 -34.54 -10.99 12.09
CA PHE A 27 -35.41 -10.49 11.02
C PHE A 27 -36.43 -11.49 10.47
N GLN A 28 -36.35 -12.78 10.80
CA GLN A 28 -37.35 -13.78 10.39
C GLN A 28 -37.71 -13.74 8.89
N LEU A 29 -36.79 -13.23 8.07
CA LEU A 29 -36.94 -13.10 6.62
C LEU A 29 -36.65 -14.46 6.00
N PRO A 30 -37.45 -14.92 5.02
CA PRO A 30 -37.10 -16.12 4.26
C PRO A 30 -35.72 -15.87 3.63
N LEU A 31 -34.75 -16.74 3.92
CA LEU A 31 -33.33 -16.61 3.57
C LEU A 31 -33.09 -16.07 2.14
N VAL A 32 -33.93 -16.50 1.18
CA VAL A 32 -33.93 -16.06 -0.22
C VAL A 32 -34.05 -14.54 -0.40
N GLN A 33 -34.88 -13.85 0.39
CA GLN A 33 -35.04 -12.39 0.30
C GLN A 33 -33.81 -11.64 0.85
N MET A 34 -33.13 -12.20 1.85
CA MET A 34 -31.88 -11.63 2.37
C MET A 34 -30.78 -11.64 1.31
N TYR A 35 -30.64 -12.76 0.58
CA TYR A 35 -29.66 -12.87 -0.51
C TYR A 35 -29.96 -11.92 -1.67
N ARG A 36 -31.24 -11.68 -1.98
CA ARG A 36 -31.65 -10.69 -2.99
C ARG A 36 -31.30 -9.26 -2.59
N VAL A 37 -31.60 -8.87 -1.35
CA VAL A 37 -31.25 -7.54 -0.83
C VAL A 37 -29.74 -7.34 -0.80
N LEU A 38 -28.97 -8.38 -0.42
CA LEU A 38 -27.51 -8.33 -0.45
C LEU A 38 -26.96 -8.16 -1.87
N ARG A 39 -27.49 -8.90 -2.84
CA ARG A 39 -27.13 -8.69 -4.26
C ARG A 39 -27.41 -7.24 -4.67
N ASP A 40 -28.63 -6.75 -4.46
CA ASP A 40 -29.02 -5.39 -4.89
C ASP A 40 -28.15 -4.32 -4.22
N LEU A 41 -27.76 -4.53 -2.95
CA LEU A 41 -26.84 -3.67 -2.23
C LEU A 41 -25.45 -3.65 -2.88
N PHE A 42 -24.89 -4.82 -3.25
CA PHE A 42 -23.59 -4.89 -3.90
C PHE A 42 -23.62 -4.29 -5.31
N ASP A 43 -24.70 -4.50 -6.07
CA ASP A 43 -24.88 -3.90 -7.39
C ASP A 43 -24.92 -2.36 -7.32
N MET A 44 -25.49 -1.79 -6.24
CA MET A 44 -25.46 -0.35 -5.98
C MET A 44 -24.12 0.15 -5.41
N LEU A 45 -23.44 -0.66 -4.59
CA LEU A 45 -22.16 -0.30 -3.98
C LEU A 45 -21.02 -0.30 -4.99
N LEU A 46 -20.98 -1.27 -5.91
CA LEU A 46 -19.90 -1.48 -6.90
C LEU A 46 -19.56 -0.19 -7.69
N PRO A 47 -20.53 0.56 -8.25
CA PRO A 47 -20.27 1.85 -8.91
C PRO A 47 -19.68 2.93 -7.99
N MET A 48 -20.02 2.91 -6.70
CA MET A 48 -19.52 3.87 -5.69
C MET A 48 -18.09 3.54 -5.23
N LEU A 49 -17.52 2.41 -5.64
CA LEU A 49 -16.18 1.98 -5.23
C LEU A 49 -15.05 2.79 -5.88
N SER A 50 -15.31 3.49 -6.99
CA SER A 50 -14.37 4.45 -7.58
C SER A 50 -13.95 5.54 -6.59
N ILE A 51 -14.87 5.94 -5.71
CA ILE A 51 -14.61 6.92 -4.64
C ILE A 51 -13.65 6.34 -3.59
N TYR A 52 -13.71 5.03 -3.33
CA TYR A 52 -12.78 4.36 -2.42
C TYR A 52 -11.37 4.27 -2.99
N GLN A 53 -11.22 4.08 -4.31
CA GLN A 53 -9.92 4.11 -4.98
C GLN A 53 -9.24 5.46 -4.75
N GLU A 54 -9.96 6.56 -4.99
CA GLU A 54 -9.42 7.91 -4.80
C GLU A 54 -9.03 8.17 -3.34
N TYR A 55 -9.84 7.72 -2.37
CA TYR A 55 -9.51 7.84 -0.96
C TYR A 55 -8.22 7.09 -0.61
N VAL A 56 -8.10 5.83 -1.03
CA VAL A 56 -6.93 4.99 -0.73
C VAL A 56 -5.66 5.54 -1.36
N ARG A 57 -5.74 6.04 -2.61
CA ARG A 57 -4.64 6.73 -3.29
C ARG A 57 -4.14 7.95 -2.51
N ASN A 58 -5.05 8.73 -1.94
CA ASN A 58 -4.75 9.97 -1.21
C ASN A 58 -4.50 9.77 0.28
N HIS A 59 -4.64 8.55 0.81
CA HIS A 59 -4.55 8.27 2.24
C HIS A 59 -3.18 8.68 2.83
N HIS A 60 -2.08 8.31 2.16
CA HIS A 60 -0.73 8.67 2.60
C HIS A 60 -0.53 10.20 2.67
N TYR A 61 -1.00 10.93 1.65
CA TYR A 61 -0.92 12.40 1.63
C TYR A 61 -1.76 13.01 2.75
N SER A 62 -2.94 12.45 3.02
CA SER A 62 -3.80 12.90 4.11
C SER A 62 -3.14 12.74 5.48
N LEU A 63 -2.40 11.64 5.71
CA LEU A 63 -1.61 11.43 6.92
C LEU A 63 -0.42 12.40 7.04
N GLN A 64 0.23 12.72 5.92
CA GLN A 64 1.30 13.72 5.90
C GLN A 64 0.77 15.11 6.30
N VAL A 65 -0.32 15.57 5.67
CA VAL A 65 -0.96 16.85 6.00
C VAL A 65 -1.41 16.88 7.46
N LEU A 66 -1.95 15.76 7.98
CA LEU A 66 -2.31 15.64 9.39
C LEU A 66 -1.09 15.80 10.31
N THR A 67 0.04 15.20 9.94
CA THR A 67 1.31 15.33 10.68
C THR A 67 1.80 16.77 10.71
N GLU A 68 1.73 17.48 9.59
CA GLU A 68 2.06 18.91 9.49
C GLU A 68 1.11 19.76 10.34
N CYS A 69 -0.20 19.49 10.27
CA CYS A 69 -1.21 20.18 11.08
C CYS A 69 -0.99 19.98 12.59
N LYS A 70 -0.53 18.80 13.01
CA LYS A 70 -0.18 18.50 14.42
C LYS A 70 0.98 19.35 14.95
N GLN A 71 1.79 19.97 14.09
CA GLN A 71 2.84 20.90 14.51
C GLN A 71 2.27 22.23 15.02
N SER A 72 1.03 22.57 14.64
CA SER A 72 0.32 23.76 15.11
C SER A 72 -0.28 23.50 16.50
N PRO A 73 0.18 24.19 17.56
CA PRO A 73 -0.35 24.03 18.92
C PRO A 73 -1.88 24.15 19.05
N PRO A 74 -2.57 25.12 18.41
CA PRO A 74 -4.03 25.21 18.50
C PRO A 74 -4.74 24.02 17.85
N PHE A 75 -4.22 23.49 16.74
CA PHE A 75 -4.77 22.30 16.09
C PHE A 75 -4.55 21.05 16.94
N ALA A 76 -3.34 20.87 17.48
CA ALA A 76 -3.02 19.74 18.35
C ALA A 76 -3.90 19.70 19.60
N ALA A 77 -4.13 20.86 20.24
CA ALA A 77 -5.02 20.97 21.40
C ALA A 77 -6.49 20.65 21.05
N LEU A 78 -6.96 21.16 19.90
CA LEU A 78 -8.30 20.84 19.40
C LEU A 78 -8.45 19.34 19.12
N LEU A 79 -7.49 18.74 18.42
CA LEU A 79 -7.51 17.33 18.05
C LEU A 79 -7.51 16.44 19.29
N SER A 80 -6.63 16.69 20.25
CA SER A 80 -6.59 15.94 21.51
C SER A 80 -7.93 16.04 22.27
N ARG A 81 -8.56 17.22 22.29
CA ARG A 81 -9.89 17.38 22.89
C ARG A 81 -10.96 16.55 22.19
N LEU A 82 -10.88 16.39 20.87
CA LEU A 82 -11.83 15.60 20.08
C LEU A 82 -11.60 14.09 20.28
N GLU A 83 -10.35 13.64 20.27
CA GLU A 83 -9.97 12.23 20.44
C GLU A 83 -10.29 11.70 21.85
N ASN A 84 -10.26 12.57 22.87
CA ASN A 84 -10.64 12.23 24.25
C ASN A 84 -12.15 12.05 24.45
N LYS A 85 -12.99 12.29 23.43
CA LYS A 85 -14.43 12.03 23.56
C LYS A 85 -14.68 10.53 23.71
N PRO A 86 -15.63 10.12 24.58
CA PRO A 86 -15.93 8.70 24.78
C PRO A 86 -16.38 7.99 23.49
N ALA A 87 -17.02 8.72 22.56
CA ALA A 87 -17.40 8.22 21.25
C ALA A 87 -16.21 7.76 20.38
N CYS A 88 -15.01 8.33 20.60
CA CYS A 88 -13.80 7.97 19.88
C CYS A 88 -13.14 6.70 20.44
N GLN A 89 -13.56 6.22 21.63
CA GLN A 89 -13.05 5.00 22.25
C GLN A 89 -11.51 4.96 22.36
N GLY A 90 -10.89 6.13 22.59
CA GLY A 90 -9.42 6.27 22.69
C GLY A 90 -8.67 6.10 21.37
N ARG A 91 -9.36 6.11 20.22
CA ARG A 91 -8.74 6.00 18.90
C ARG A 91 -8.34 7.38 18.37
N SER A 92 -7.18 7.42 17.71
CA SER A 92 -6.70 8.64 17.06
C SER A 92 -7.38 8.89 15.72
N LEU A 93 -7.30 10.11 15.22
CA LEU A 93 -7.79 10.46 13.88
C LEU A 93 -7.10 9.63 12.79
N GLU A 94 -5.80 9.34 12.91
CA GLU A 94 -5.11 8.43 11.98
C GLU A 94 -5.81 7.08 11.89
N THR A 95 -6.21 6.53 13.03
CA THR A 95 -6.90 5.23 13.09
C THR A 95 -8.21 5.30 12.32
N PHE A 96 -9.00 6.36 12.49
CA PHE A 96 -10.25 6.53 11.73
C PHE A 96 -10.01 6.66 10.22
N LEU A 97 -8.92 7.33 9.81
CA LEU A 97 -8.56 7.46 8.40
C LEU A 97 -8.13 6.12 7.77
N THR A 98 -7.72 5.12 8.57
CA THR A 98 -7.43 3.77 8.03
C THR A 98 -8.67 2.93 7.76
N TYR A 99 -9.82 3.25 8.36
CA TYR A 99 -11.02 2.40 8.25
C TYR A 99 -11.52 2.20 6.81
N PRO A 100 -11.58 3.22 5.95
CA PRO A 100 -11.97 3.01 4.55
C PRO A 100 -11.01 2.09 3.78
N MET A 101 -9.75 1.96 4.21
CA MET A 101 -8.79 1.03 3.59
C MET A 101 -9.16 -0.44 3.84
N HIS A 102 -9.81 -0.73 4.97
CA HIS A 102 -10.15 -2.10 5.37
C HIS A 102 -11.56 -2.51 4.95
N GLN A 103 -12.35 -1.57 4.44
CA GLN A 103 -13.76 -1.82 4.11
C GLN A 103 -13.94 -2.80 2.95
N ILE A 104 -13.14 -2.67 1.88
CA ILE A 104 -13.18 -3.58 0.72
C ILE A 104 -12.74 -5.00 1.11
N PRO A 105 -11.60 -5.21 1.79
CA PRO A 105 -11.24 -6.53 2.32
C PRO A 105 -12.34 -7.15 3.19
N ARG A 106 -13.00 -6.34 4.04
CA ARG A 106 -14.08 -6.84 4.90
C ARG A 106 -15.28 -7.33 4.08
N TYR A 107 -15.67 -6.63 3.03
CA TYR A 107 -16.76 -7.09 2.15
C TYR A 107 -16.43 -8.39 1.44
N ILE A 108 -15.18 -8.57 0.99
CA ILE A 108 -14.72 -9.82 0.40
C ILE A 108 -14.87 -10.98 1.39
N ILE A 109 -14.40 -10.80 2.63
CA ILE A 109 -14.51 -11.81 3.70
C ILE A 109 -15.97 -12.14 3.98
N THR A 110 -16.82 -11.12 4.16
CA THR A 110 -18.26 -11.30 4.40
C THR A 110 -18.93 -12.07 3.26
N LEU A 111 -18.63 -11.75 1.99
CA LEU A 111 -19.17 -12.49 0.85
C LEU A 111 -18.62 -13.92 0.78
N HIS A 112 -17.36 -14.13 1.16
CA HIS A 112 -16.77 -15.47 1.23
C HIS A 112 -17.50 -16.33 2.28
N GLU A 113 -17.71 -15.80 3.48
CA GLU A 113 -18.45 -16.47 4.56
C GLU A 113 -19.91 -16.72 4.16
N LEU A 114 -20.57 -15.74 3.53
CA LEU A 114 -21.93 -15.87 3.04
C LEU A 114 -22.08 -16.99 2.01
N LEU A 115 -21.17 -17.05 1.04
CA LEU A 115 -21.14 -18.08 0.00
C LEU A 115 -20.87 -19.48 0.57
N ALA A 116 -20.09 -19.59 1.65
CA ALA A 116 -19.86 -20.87 2.33
C ALA A 116 -21.15 -21.45 2.94
N HIS A 117 -22.08 -20.59 3.36
CA HIS A 117 -23.37 -20.99 3.95
C HIS A 117 -24.54 -20.95 2.97
N THR A 118 -24.31 -20.53 1.72
CA THR A 118 -25.35 -20.50 0.68
C THR A 118 -25.42 -21.88 -0.01
N PRO A 119 -26.60 -22.49 -0.20
CA PRO A 119 -26.75 -23.73 -0.97
C PRO A 119 -26.21 -23.60 -2.41
N HIS A 120 -25.72 -24.71 -2.98
CA HIS A 120 -25.14 -24.70 -4.34
C HIS A 120 -26.15 -24.43 -5.45
N ASP A 121 -27.41 -24.78 -5.22
CA ASP A 121 -28.57 -24.62 -6.09
C ASP A 121 -29.30 -23.28 -5.89
N HIS A 122 -28.84 -22.43 -4.96
CA HIS A 122 -29.46 -21.16 -4.68
C HIS A 122 -29.37 -20.19 -5.87
N VAL A 123 -30.50 -19.59 -6.25
CA VAL A 123 -30.64 -18.73 -7.44
C VAL A 123 -29.67 -17.53 -7.46
N GLU A 124 -29.34 -16.98 -6.29
CA GLU A 124 -28.43 -15.83 -6.15
C GLU A 124 -26.95 -16.20 -6.00
N ARG A 125 -26.60 -17.49 -5.89
CA ARG A 125 -25.22 -17.90 -5.61
C ARG A 125 -24.23 -17.38 -6.66
N LYS A 126 -24.59 -17.46 -7.94
CA LYS A 126 -23.77 -16.99 -9.06
C LYS A 126 -23.57 -15.47 -9.01
N SER A 127 -24.61 -14.71 -8.67
CA SER A 127 -24.55 -13.25 -8.51
C SER A 127 -23.61 -12.86 -7.38
N LEU A 128 -23.70 -13.53 -6.22
CA LEU A 128 -22.83 -13.30 -5.07
C LEU A 128 -21.37 -13.67 -5.36
N GLN A 129 -21.12 -14.75 -6.13
CA GLN A 129 -19.78 -15.10 -6.61
C GLN A 129 -19.20 -14.02 -7.52
N ASN A 130 -20.01 -13.47 -8.44
CA ASN A 130 -19.60 -12.38 -9.31
C ASN A 130 -19.26 -11.11 -8.52
N ALA A 131 -20.13 -10.71 -7.57
CA ALA A 131 -19.86 -9.57 -6.70
C ALA A 131 -18.57 -9.74 -5.90
N ARG A 132 -18.30 -10.95 -5.37
CA ARG A 132 -17.03 -11.25 -4.68
C ARG A 132 -15.83 -11.09 -5.61
N GLN A 133 -15.90 -11.66 -6.81
CA GLN A 133 -14.82 -11.57 -7.79
C GLN A 133 -14.53 -10.12 -8.16
N GLN A 134 -15.55 -9.30 -8.41
CA GLN A 134 -15.37 -7.88 -8.71
C GLN A 134 -14.72 -7.10 -7.56
N LEU A 135 -15.08 -7.40 -6.31
CA LEU A 135 -14.44 -6.81 -5.14
C LEU A 135 -12.97 -7.25 -4.99
N GLU A 136 -12.65 -8.51 -5.29
CA GLU A 136 -11.27 -9.02 -5.29
C GLU A 136 -10.43 -8.36 -6.38
N ASP A 137 -10.97 -8.22 -7.60
CA ASP A 137 -10.32 -7.52 -8.71
C ASP A 137 -10.06 -6.05 -8.37
N LEU A 138 -11.05 -5.37 -7.82
CA LEU A 138 -10.89 -4.00 -7.34
C LEU A 138 -9.83 -3.90 -6.24
N SER A 139 -9.85 -4.81 -5.27
CA SER A 139 -8.88 -4.81 -4.18
C SER A 139 -7.44 -5.00 -4.69
N ARG A 140 -7.26 -5.80 -5.75
CA ARG A 140 -5.97 -5.93 -6.44
C ARG A 140 -5.57 -4.63 -7.12
N GLN A 141 -6.45 -4.06 -7.95
CA GLN A 141 -6.21 -2.79 -8.63
C GLN A 141 -5.82 -1.67 -7.67
N MET A 142 -6.55 -1.52 -6.56
CA MET A 142 -6.24 -0.53 -5.52
C MET A 142 -4.87 -0.74 -4.89
N HIS A 143 -4.46 -1.99 -4.67
CA HIS A 143 -3.15 -2.31 -4.12
C HIS A 143 -2.02 -1.97 -5.10
N ASP A 144 -2.21 -2.34 -6.37
CA ASP A 144 -1.25 -2.09 -7.44
C ASP A 144 -1.07 -0.57 -7.66
N GLU A 145 -2.17 0.19 -7.73
CA GLU A 145 -2.14 1.67 -7.88
C GLU A 145 -1.42 2.39 -6.72
N VAL A 146 -1.63 1.94 -5.48
CA VAL A 146 -0.90 2.49 -4.31
C VAL A 146 0.58 2.19 -4.42
N SER A 147 0.94 0.98 -4.85
CA SER A 147 2.33 0.57 -5.09
C SER A 147 2.98 1.44 -6.18
N GLU A 148 2.30 1.68 -7.30
CA GLU A 148 2.78 2.53 -8.39
C GLU A 148 2.96 3.99 -7.94
N THR A 149 2.00 4.54 -7.19
CA THR A 149 2.08 5.92 -6.68
C THR A 149 3.25 6.09 -5.72
N GLU A 150 3.47 5.12 -4.83
CA GLU A 150 4.60 5.13 -3.88
C GLU A 150 5.94 4.94 -4.59
N ASN A 151 5.96 4.08 -5.61
CA ASN A 151 7.12 3.86 -6.45
C ASN A 151 7.53 5.15 -7.19
N LEU A 152 6.56 5.83 -7.81
CA LEU A 152 6.79 7.13 -8.47
C LEU A 152 7.32 8.17 -7.47
N ARG A 153 6.75 8.24 -6.26
CA ARG A 153 7.27 9.15 -5.20
C ARG A 153 8.73 8.87 -4.85
N LYS A 154 9.11 7.60 -4.70
CA LYS A 154 10.51 7.21 -4.43
C LYS A 154 11.43 7.59 -5.57
N ASN A 155 11.03 7.36 -6.82
CA ASN A 155 11.81 7.73 -7.99
C ASN A 155 12.03 9.24 -8.06
N LEU A 156 10.97 10.05 -7.88
CA LEU A 156 11.11 11.52 -7.84
C LEU A 156 11.95 12.00 -6.65
N ALA A 157 11.90 11.34 -5.50
CA ALA A 157 12.74 11.70 -4.38
C ALA A 157 14.23 11.53 -4.71
N VAL A 158 14.60 10.43 -5.38
CA VAL A 158 15.98 10.22 -5.86
C VAL A 158 16.35 11.21 -6.95
N GLU A 159 15.45 11.48 -7.90
CA GLU A 159 15.66 12.45 -8.98
C GLU A 159 16.01 13.85 -8.45
N ARG A 160 15.29 14.34 -7.44
CA ARG A 160 15.54 15.64 -6.80
C ARG A 160 16.89 15.73 -6.08
N MET A 161 17.49 14.59 -5.74
CA MET A 161 18.81 14.53 -5.13
C MET A 161 19.94 14.57 -6.17
N ILE A 162 19.61 14.46 -7.47
CA ILE A 162 20.57 14.46 -8.58
C ILE A 162 20.64 15.87 -9.17
N VAL A 163 21.85 16.44 -9.27
CA VAL A 163 22.06 17.86 -9.65
C VAL A 163 21.49 18.23 -11.02
N GLU A 164 21.57 17.32 -11.99
CA GLU A 164 21.07 17.54 -13.36
C GLU A 164 19.75 16.80 -13.64
N GLY A 165 19.15 16.20 -12.61
CA GLY A 165 18.03 15.27 -12.78
C GLY A 165 18.43 13.96 -13.44
N CYS A 166 17.44 13.08 -13.67
CA CYS A 166 17.64 11.82 -14.36
C CYS A 166 16.34 11.35 -15.03
N ASP A 167 16.24 11.52 -16.35
CA ASP A 167 15.03 11.21 -17.12
C ASP A 167 14.55 9.75 -16.97
N ILE A 168 15.47 8.83 -16.72
CA ILE A 168 15.15 7.41 -16.53
C ILE A 168 14.31 7.19 -15.26
N LEU A 169 14.44 8.08 -14.26
CA LEU A 169 13.64 8.06 -13.04
C LEU A 169 12.22 8.62 -13.25
N LEU A 170 11.95 9.25 -14.40
CA LEU A 170 10.63 9.73 -14.79
C LEU A 170 9.80 8.63 -15.49
N ASP A 171 10.42 7.50 -15.84
CA ASP A 171 9.70 6.33 -16.38
C ASP A 171 8.87 5.66 -15.28
N VAL A 172 7.57 5.57 -15.52
CA VAL A 172 6.59 4.98 -14.60
C VAL A 172 6.86 3.48 -14.36
N ASN A 173 7.54 2.81 -15.29
CA ASN A 173 7.86 1.39 -15.21
C ASN A 173 9.14 1.10 -14.40
N GLN A 174 9.91 2.12 -14.02
CA GLN A 174 11.07 1.92 -13.15
C GLN A 174 10.63 1.68 -11.72
N VAL A 175 11.03 0.56 -11.11
CA VAL A 175 10.72 0.29 -9.70
C VAL A 175 11.95 0.47 -8.83
N PHE A 176 11.90 1.34 -7.82
CA PHE A 176 12.98 1.47 -6.84
C PHE A 176 13.10 0.21 -5.98
N VAL A 177 14.27 -0.43 -6.02
CA VAL A 177 14.54 -1.66 -5.28
C VAL A 177 15.32 -1.37 -4.01
N ARG A 178 16.43 -0.63 -4.10
CA ARG A 178 17.35 -0.42 -2.97
C ARG A 178 18.30 0.75 -3.16
N GLN A 179 18.67 1.40 -2.06
CA GLN A 179 19.79 2.35 -1.99
C GLN A 179 20.90 1.81 -1.07
N GLY A 180 22.16 2.06 -1.42
CA GLY A 180 23.31 1.68 -0.61
C GLY A 180 24.60 2.36 -1.01
N SER A 181 25.68 2.07 -0.29
CA SER A 181 27.04 2.52 -0.66
C SER A 181 27.84 1.33 -1.18
N LEU A 182 28.57 1.55 -2.28
CA LEU A 182 29.43 0.55 -2.90
C LEU A 182 30.87 1.09 -2.97
N ILE A 183 31.83 0.20 -2.80
CA ILE A 183 33.23 0.50 -3.08
C ILE A 183 33.48 0.09 -4.53
N GLN A 184 33.76 1.07 -5.38
CA GLN A 184 34.10 0.81 -6.77
C GLN A 184 35.58 0.42 -6.85
N ILE A 185 35.83 -0.86 -7.12
CA ILE A 185 37.18 -1.37 -7.39
C ILE A 185 37.49 -1.11 -8.87
N PRO A 186 38.58 -0.39 -9.20
CA PRO A 186 39.00 -0.22 -10.58
C PRO A 186 39.40 -1.57 -11.19
N THR A 187 38.84 -1.90 -12.36
CA THR A 187 39.29 -3.05 -13.14
C THR A 187 40.61 -2.72 -13.82
N ASP A 188 41.72 -3.19 -13.27
CA ASP A 188 43.01 -3.23 -13.96
C ASP A 188 42.87 -4.07 -15.24
N LYS A 189 42.97 -3.43 -16.41
CA LYS A 189 43.18 -4.18 -17.65
C LYS A 189 44.55 -4.88 -17.55
N PRO A 190 44.69 -6.16 -17.96
CA PRO A 190 45.98 -6.83 -17.94
C PRO A 190 46.94 -6.10 -18.87
N ARG A 191 48.02 -5.60 -18.28
CA ARG A 191 49.01 -4.73 -18.89
C ARG A 191 49.97 -5.58 -19.74
N THR A 192 49.73 -5.67 -21.04
CA THR A 192 50.69 -6.29 -21.96
C THR A 192 51.90 -5.36 -22.13
N SER A 193 53.06 -5.85 -21.66
CA SER A 193 54.44 -5.43 -21.97
C SER A 193 54.91 -3.98 -21.70
N ARG A 194 55.73 -3.88 -20.64
CA ARG A 194 56.94 -3.06 -20.42
C ARG A 194 57.04 -1.67 -21.11
N SER A 195 56.87 -0.60 -20.33
CA SER A 195 57.68 0.63 -20.46
C SER A 195 57.55 1.54 -19.22
N ARG A 196 58.73 1.82 -18.63
CA ARG A 196 59.20 2.99 -17.85
C ARG A 196 58.34 3.58 -16.71
N LEU A 197 59.02 3.75 -15.57
CA LEU A 197 58.56 4.43 -14.36
C LEU A 197 58.13 5.88 -14.65
N THR A 198 56.84 6.16 -14.47
CA THR A 198 56.30 7.49 -14.16
C THR A 198 55.16 7.31 -13.15
N ASN A 199 55.07 8.23 -12.18
CA ASN A 199 54.19 8.22 -11.01
C ASN A 199 52.78 7.66 -11.26
N PHE A 200 52.52 6.44 -10.79
CA PHE A 200 51.16 5.92 -10.63
C PHE A 200 50.58 6.47 -9.33
N LYS A 201 49.74 7.51 -9.43
CA LYS A 201 48.70 7.72 -8.41
C LYS A 201 47.81 6.47 -8.47
N SER A 202 47.86 5.62 -7.43
CA SER A 202 46.91 4.54 -7.27
C SER A 202 45.49 5.08 -7.46
N GLU A 203 44.74 4.48 -8.38
CA GLU A 203 43.30 4.72 -8.49
C GLU A 203 42.68 4.33 -7.14
N LYS A 204 42.38 5.34 -6.32
CA LYS A 204 41.79 5.14 -5.01
C LYS A 204 40.42 4.51 -5.20
N GLU A 205 40.19 3.40 -4.50
CA GLU A 205 38.86 2.88 -4.19
C GLU A 205 37.93 4.05 -3.88
N ALA A 206 36.90 4.22 -4.71
CA ALA A 206 35.96 5.31 -4.57
C ALA A 206 34.69 4.77 -3.92
N LEU A 207 34.34 5.31 -2.76
CA LEU A 207 33.04 5.08 -2.16
C LEU A 207 31.99 5.81 -2.99
N ARG A 208 31.07 5.06 -3.57
CA ARG A 208 29.98 5.54 -4.42
C ARG A 208 28.65 5.25 -3.73
N GLN A 209 27.67 6.11 -3.97
CA GLN A 209 26.29 5.80 -3.68
C GLN A 209 25.70 5.03 -4.86
N CYS A 210 24.89 4.01 -4.57
CA CYS A 210 24.15 3.26 -5.57
C CYS A 210 22.64 3.34 -5.32
N PHE A 211 21.90 3.41 -6.41
CA PHE A 211 20.45 3.33 -6.44
C PHE A 211 20.07 2.26 -7.45
N LEU A 212 19.51 1.16 -6.94
CA LEU A 212 19.08 0.01 -7.72
C LEU A 212 17.59 0.15 -8.05
N PHE A 213 17.29 0.09 -9.34
CA PHE A 213 15.96 0.03 -9.91
C PHE A 213 15.76 -1.29 -10.66
N SER A 214 14.52 -1.61 -11.02
CA SER A 214 14.15 -2.83 -11.76
C SER A 214 15.03 -3.07 -13.00
N ASN A 215 15.23 -2.03 -13.80
CA ASN A 215 15.93 -2.13 -15.09
C ASN A 215 17.30 -1.42 -15.09
N HIS A 216 17.63 -0.69 -14.02
CA HIS A 216 18.81 0.18 -14.01
C HIS A 216 19.50 0.20 -12.64
N LEU A 217 20.83 0.30 -12.66
CA LEU A 217 21.66 0.62 -11.50
C LEU A 217 22.33 1.97 -11.73
N ILE A 218 22.00 2.96 -10.91
CA ILE A 218 22.60 4.29 -10.93
C ILE A 218 23.71 4.35 -9.89
N LEU A 219 24.92 4.66 -10.33
CA LEU A 219 26.08 4.95 -9.49
C LEU A 219 26.26 6.45 -9.42
N ALA A 220 26.36 7.00 -8.22
CA ALA A 220 26.46 8.42 -7.98
C ALA A 220 27.54 8.75 -6.94
N THR A 221 28.02 9.99 -6.94
CA THR A 221 28.99 10.51 -5.97
C THR A 221 28.43 11.77 -5.32
N SER A 222 28.57 11.86 -4.01
CA SER A 222 28.21 13.06 -3.27
C SER A 222 29.33 14.10 -3.39
N LEU A 223 28.97 15.36 -3.65
CA LEU A 223 29.93 16.47 -3.81
C LEU A 223 30.29 17.13 -2.47
N THR A 224 29.45 16.95 -1.44
CA THR A 224 29.45 17.75 -0.19
C THR A 224 28.87 16.94 0.97
N ALA A 225 28.91 17.45 2.21
CA ALA A 225 28.23 16.83 3.35
C ALA A 225 26.68 16.80 3.22
N THR A 226 26.13 17.28 2.11
CA THR A 226 24.70 17.26 1.78
C THR A 226 24.40 16.10 0.82
N PRO A 227 23.19 15.52 0.88
CA PRO A 227 22.83 14.35 0.08
C PRO A 227 22.46 14.74 -1.36
N ILE A 228 23.34 15.49 -2.02
CA ILE A 228 23.23 15.90 -3.41
C ILE A 228 24.27 15.12 -4.21
N TYR A 229 23.84 14.45 -5.27
CA TYR A 229 24.63 13.48 -6.01
C TYR A 229 24.84 13.87 -7.48
N PHE A 230 26.01 13.51 -8.00
CA PHE A 230 26.31 13.50 -9.43
C PHE A 230 26.33 12.08 -9.93
N ILE A 231 25.61 11.80 -11.03
CA ILE A 231 25.63 10.50 -11.67
C ILE A 231 27.03 10.26 -12.24
N VAL A 232 27.65 9.16 -11.82
CA VAL A 232 28.93 8.66 -12.33
C VAL A 232 28.68 7.69 -13.48
N LYS A 233 27.68 6.82 -13.34
CA LYS A 233 27.35 5.81 -14.34
C LYS A 233 25.93 5.31 -14.17
N ILE A 234 25.27 5.02 -15.28
CA ILE A 234 24.02 4.27 -15.32
C ILE A 234 24.30 2.94 -16.03
N LEU A 235 23.86 1.84 -15.42
CA LEU A 235 23.98 0.49 -15.95
C LEU A 235 22.57 -0.04 -16.19
N GLY A 236 22.28 -0.53 -17.40
CA GLY A 236 21.06 -1.32 -17.66
C GLY A 236 21.24 -2.75 -17.16
N LEU A 237 20.19 -3.33 -16.59
CA LEU A 237 20.15 -4.70 -16.05
C LEU A 237 19.41 -5.65 -17.00
#